data_AF-A0A1N6KYT0-F1
#
_entry.id   AF-A0A1N6KYT0-F1
#
_cell.length_a   1.000
_cell.length_b   1.000
_cell.length_c   1.000
_cell.angle_alpha   90.00
_cell.angle_beta   90.00
_cell.angle_gamma   90.00
#
_symmetry.space_group_name_H-M   'P 1'
#
loop_
_entity.id
_entity.type
_entity.pdbx_description
1 polymer ?
#
loop_
_entity_poly.entity_id
_entity_poly.type
_entity_poly.pdbx_seq_one_letter_code
_entity_poly.pdbx_strand_id
1 'polypeptide(L)' 'MLEYQEKTVQEVAVCTCDRCERRMTPDDDFNWHEKLSIAYRGGFGSIFGDGCNISVDLCQQCVKETLGTWLRITPGDD' A
#
# COMPACT_ATOMS: atom_id res chain seq x y z
N MET A 1 -12.66 11.40 33.24
CA MET A 1 -11.45 10.55 33.32
C MET A 1 -11.62 9.49 32.24
N LEU A 2 -10.67 9.34 31.32
CA LEU A 2 -10.75 8.30 30.30
C LEU A 2 -10.24 6.99 30.89
N GLU A 3 -11.00 5.91 30.72
CA GLU A 3 -10.60 4.56 31.11
C GLU A 3 -10.22 3.79 29.83
N TYR A 4 -9.10 3.10 29.87
CA TYR A 4 -8.57 2.32 28.75
C TYR A 4 -8.51 0.84 29.15
N GLN A 5 -8.71 -0.04 28.17
CA GLN A 5 -8.64 -1.49 28.34
C GLN A 5 -7.54 -2.07 27.47
N GLU A 6 -6.87 -3.11 27.95
CA GLU A 6 -5.91 -3.86 27.14
C GLU A 6 -6.63 -4.69 26.08
N LYS A 7 -6.11 -4.66 24.85
CA LYS A 7 -6.61 -5.47 23.75
C LYS A 7 -5.44 -5.99 22.92
N THR A 8 -5.46 -7.28 22.60
CA THR A 8 -4.58 -7.85 21.59
C THR A 8 -5.06 -7.46 20.20
N VAL A 9 -4.19 -6.81 19.42
CA VAL A 9 -4.44 -6.45 18.02
C VAL A 9 -3.40 -7.10 17.13
N GLN A 10 -3.76 -7.37 15.89
CA GLN A 10 -2.81 -7.74 14.85
C GLN A 10 -2.35 -6.47 14.16
N GLU A 11 -1.04 -6.29 14.09
CA GLU A 11 -0.41 -5.21 13.35
C GLU A 11 0.37 -5.79 12.17
N VAL A 12 0.48 -4.99 11.10
CA VAL A 12 1.21 -5.41 9.90
C VAL A 12 2.71 -5.33 10.21
N ALA A 13 3.34 -6.49 10.39
CA ALA A 13 4.77 -6.58 10.68
C ALA A 13 5.67 -6.39 9.45
N VAL A 14 5.15 -6.66 8.26
CA VAL A 14 5.89 -6.57 7.00
C VAL A 14 4.93 -6.42 5.83
N CYS A 15 5.34 -5.64 4.83
CA CYS A 15 4.72 -5.55 3.52
C CYS A 15 5.79 -5.84 2.47
N THR A 16 5.52 -6.78 1.57
CA THR A 16 6.48 -7.16 0.52
C THR A 16 6.01 -6.56 -0.79
N CYS A 17 6.89 -5.83 -1.48
CA CYS A 17 6.58 -5.29 -2.80
C CYS A 17 6.34 -6.44 -3.79
N ASP A 18 5.15 -6.50 -4.40
CA ASP A 18 4.76 -7.57 -5.32
C ASP A 18 5.59 -7.59 -6.61
N ARG A 19 6.21 -6.46 -6.96
CA ARG A 19 7.02 -6.35 -8.19
C ARG A 19 8.49 -6.73 -8.00
N CYS A 20 9.12 -6.30 -6.91
CA CYS A 20 10.56 -6.47 -6.71
C CYS A 20 10.93 -7.30 -5.48
N GLU A 21 9.93 -7.86 -4.78
CA GLU A 21 10.07 -8.70 -3.59
C GLU A 21 10.76 -8.01 -2.39
N ARG A 22 10.95 -6.68 -2.46
CA ARG A 22 11.52 -5.91 -1.35
C ARG A 22 10.59 -5.99 -0.15
N ARG A 23 11.12 -6.45 0.97
CA ARG A 23 10.45 -6.42 2.27
C ARG A 23 10.56 -5.03 2.88
N MET A 24 9.44 -4.48 3.30
CA MET A 24 9.30 -3.20 3.97
C MET A 24 8.71 -3.47 5.35
N THR A 25 9.43 -3.11 6.40
CA THR A 25 9.02 -3.27 7.79
C THR A 25 8.73 -1.91 8.40
N PRO A 26 7.92 -1.81 9.47
CA PRO A 26 7.71 -0.55 10.19
C PRO A 26 9.01 0.19 10.58
N ASP A 27 10.10 -0.53 10.82
CA ASP A 27 11.42 0.05 11.13
C ASP A 27 12.17 0.63 9.91
N ASP A 28 11.72 0.38 8.68
CA ASP A 28 12.25 0.98 7.45
C ASP A 28 11.44 2.23 7.10
N ASP A 29 11.72 3.32 7.81
CA ASP A 29 10.97 4.58 7.71
C ASP A 29 10.78 5.06 6.26
N PHE A 30 11.77 4.84 5.39
CA PHE A 30 11.78 5.40 4.04
C PHE A 30 10.87 4.65 3.07
N ASN A 31 10.85 3.31 3.10
CA ASN A 31 9.99 2.56 2.17
C ASN A 31 8.64 2.22 2.77
N TRP A 32 8.55 2.05 4.09
CA TRP A 32 7.32 1.65 4.76
C TRP A 32 6.23 2.71 4.69
N HIS A 33 6.60 3.97 4.95
CA HIS A 33 5.65 5.09 4.95
C HIS A 33 5.30 5.56 3.53
N GLU A 34 6.17 5.31 2.55
CA GLU A 34 6.01 5.74 1.16
C GLU A 34 5.51 4.63 0.20
N LYS A 35 5.12 3.46 0.73
CA LYS A 35 4.54 2.38 -0.09
C LYS A 35 3.12 2.72 -0.53
N LEU A 36 2.70 2.16 -1.67
CA LEU A 36 1.32 2.19 -2.13
C LEU A 36 0.69 0.81 -1.98
N SER A 37 -0.45 0.76 -1.28
CA SER A 37 -1.29 -0.43 -1.15
C SER A 37 -2.67 -0.15 -1.76
N ILE A 38 -3.07 -0.96 -2.73
CA ILE A 38 -4.42 -0.95 -3.28
C ILE A 38 -5.10 -2.24 -2.84
N ALA A 39 -6.32 -2.15 -2.33
CA ALA A 39 -7.15 -3.31 -2.01
C ALA A 39 -8.63 -2.93 -2.18
N TYR A 40 -9.30 -3.55 -3.15
CA TYR A 40 -10.74 -3.34 -3.36
C TYR A 40 -11.39 -4.58 -3.97
N ARG A 41 -12.73 -4.61 -3.91
CA ARG A 41 -13.55 -5.65 -4.53
C ARG A 41 -14.19 -5.12 -5.80
N GLY A 42 -13.96 -5.82 -6.92
CA GLY A 42 -14.55 -5.50 -8.21
C GLY A 42 -16.07 -5.69 -8.21
N GLY A 43 -16.79 -4.77 -8.84
CA GLY A 43 -18.23 -4.85 -9.06
C GLY A 43 -18.62 -5.78 -10.22
N PHE A 44 -19.91 -5.79 -10.54
CA PHE A 44 -20.44 -6.46 -11.73
C PHE A 44 -19.91 -5.81 -13.01
N GLY A 45 -19.51 -6.62 -13.99
CA GLY A 45 -18.88 -6.18 -15.24
C GLY A 45 -17.42 -5.73 -15.10
N SER A 46 -16.77 -5.99 -13.96
CA SER A 46 -15.35 -5.71 -13.78
C SER A 46 -14.51 -6.48 -14.81
N ILE A 47 -13.54 -5.81 -15.45
CA ILE A 47 -12.60 -6.46 -16.38
C ILE A 47 -11.74 -7.53 -15.69
N PHE A 48 -11.64 -7.48 -14.36
CA PHE A 48 -10.92 -8.46 -13.53
C PHE A 48 -11.82 -9.62 -13.06
N GLY A 49 -13.08 -9.63 -13.48
CA GLY A 49 -14.09 -10.57 -13.03
C GLY A 49 -14.96 -10.03 -11.89
N ASP A 50 -16.21 -10.49 -11.87
CA ASP A 50 -17.24 -10.03 -10.95
C ASP A 50 -16.94 -10.46 -9.52
N GLY A 51 -16.95 -9.52 -8.59
CA GLY A 51 -16.75 -9.81 -7.17
C GLY A 51 -15.32 -10.20 -6.80
N CYS A 52 -14.37 -10.17 -7.74
CA CYS A 52 -12.96 -10.46 -7.49
C CYS A 52 -12.34 -9.44 -6.51
N ASN A 53 -11.43 -9.91 -5.67
CA ASN A 53 -10.59 -9.02 -4.87
C ASN A 53 -9.35 -8.66 -5.69
N ILE A 54 -9.07 -7.37 -5.81
CA ILE A 54 -7.91 -6.83 -6.51
C ILE A 54 -7.05 -6.13 -5.48
N SER A 55 -5.80 -6.55 -5.38
CA SER A 55 -4.82 -5.94 -4.51
C SER A 55 -3.43 -5.93 -5.11
N VAL A 56 -2.64 -4.92 -4.74
CA VAL A 56 -1.22 -4.85 -5.05
C VAL A 56 -0.52 -3.96 -4.02
N ASP A 57 0.67 -4.37 -3.60
CA ASP A 57 1.56 -3.62 -2.73
C ASP A 57 2.87 -3.29 -3.46
N LEU A 58 3.22 -2.00 -3.55
CA LEU A 58 4.40 -1.53 -4.26
C LEU A 58 5.25 -0.60 -3.38
N CYS A 59 6.58 -0.82 -3.39
CA CYS A 59 7.52 0.15 -2.82
C CYS A 59 7.56 1.44 -3.65
N GLN A 60 8.00 2.55 -3.06
CA GLN A 60 8.04 3.86 -3.72
C GLN A 60 8.76 3.86 -5.09
N GLN A 61 9.86 3.09 -5.25
CA GLN A 61 10.55 3.00 -6.54
C GLN A 61 9.69 2.26 -7.57
N CYS A 62 9.05 1.15 -7.17
CA CYS A 62 8.15 0.41 -8.04
C CYS A 62 6.89 1.21 -8.38
N VAL A 63 6.37 2.05 -7.49
CA VAL A 63 5.29 2.99 -7.81
C VAL A 63 5.73 3.94 -8.92
N LYS A 64 6.88 4.61 -8.73
CA LYS A 64 7.41 5.57 -9.70
C LYS A 64 7.67 4.95 -11.07
N GLU A 65 8.26 3.77 -11.11
CA GLU A 65 8.58 3.08 -12.35
C GLU A 65 7.34 2.47 -13.04
N THR A 66 6.39 1.94 -12.28
CA THR A 66 5.20 1.27 -12.85
C THR A 66 4.17 2.27 -13.33
N LEU A 67 3.93 3.33 -12.55
CA LEU A 67 2.96 4.36 -12.90
C LEU A 67 3.56 5.48 -13.76
N GLY A 68 4.87 5.72 -13.64
CA GLY A 68 5.64 6.56 -14.55
C GLY A 68 4.97 7.89 -14.88
N THR A 69 4.67 8.08 -16.17
CA THR A 69 4.09 9.31 -16.73
C THR A 69 2.65 9.57 -16.30
N TRP A 70 1.95 8.59 -15.71
CA TRP A 70 0.60 8.78 -15.19
C TRP A 70 0.58 9.42 -13.79
N LEU A 71 1.72 9.46 -13.09
CA LEU A 71 1.84 10.17 -11.83
C LEU A 71 1.76 11.69 -12.06
N ARG A 72 0.91 12.34 -11.28
CA ARG A 72 0.79 13.81 -11.25
C ARG A 72 1.50 14.31 -9.99
N ILE A 73 2.75 14.74 -10.14
CA ILE A 73 3.58 15.20 -9.02
C ILE A 73 3.59 16.73 -9.04
N THR A 74 3.11 17.34 -7.96
CA THR A 74 3.24 18.78 -7.70
C THR A 74 4.39 19.01 -6.73
N PRO A 75 5.25 20.04 -6.92
CA PRO A 75 6.26 20.40 -5.94
C PRO A 75 5.64 20.67 -4.57
N GLY A 76 6.37 20.35 -3.50
CA GLY A 76 6.00 20.76 -2.15
C GLY A 76 6.28 22.24 -1.93
N ASP A 77 5.57 22.84 -0.97
CA ASP A 77 5.89 24.17 -0.46
C ASP A 77 7.08 24.03 0.51
N ASP A 78 8.32 24.06 -0.01
CA ASP A 78 9.55 24.10 0.81
C ASP A 78 9.65 25.39 1.64
#